data_AF-A0A0S7XLH1-F1
#
_entry.id   AF-A0A0S7XLH1-F1
#
_cell.length_a   1.000
_cell.length_b   1.000
_cell.length_c   1.000
_cell.angle_alpha   90.00
_cell.angle_beta   90.00
_cell.angle_gamma   90.00
#
_symmetry.space_group_name_H-M   'P 1'
#
loop_
_entity.id
_entity.type
_entity.pdbx_description
1 polymer ?
#
loop_
_entity_poly.entity_id
_entity_poly.type
_entity_poly.pdbx_seq_one_letter_code
_entity_poly.pdbx_strand_id
1 'polypeptide(L)' 'MPKKIFKEAKQHYYDSSTRHYVAVHKLRFNNKLREIAVTYDKKGEVIEIITIHPLKVYQKIARINSGRWRRI' A
#
# COMPACT_ATOMS: atom_id res chain seq x y z
N MET A 1 -13.88 2.07 -3.04
CA MET A 1 -12.46 2.09 -3.52
C MET A 1 -11.48 1.24 -2.70
N PRO A 2 -11.48 1.26 -1.35
CA PRO A 2 -10.44 0.59 -0.55
C PRO A 2 -10.37 -0.93 -0.73
N LYS A 3 -11.54 -1.60 -0.67
CA LYS A 3 -11.66 -3.06 -0.92
C LYS A 3 -11.11 -3.49 -2.29
N LYS A 4 -11.32 -2.66 -3.33
CA LYS A 4 -10.85 -2.94 -4.69
C LYS A 4 -9.32 -2.89 -4.75
N ILE A 5 -8.72 -1.84 -4.19
CA ILE A 5 -7.27 -1.71 -4.11
C ILE A 5 -6.65 -2.87 -3.35
N PHE A 6 -7.23 -3.24 -2.20
CA PHE A 6 -6.73 -4.37 -1.42
C PHE A 6 -6.80 -5.70 -2.21
N LYS A 7 -7.91 -5.98 -2.90
CA LYS A 7 -8.08 -7.24 -3.65
C LYS A 7 -7.27 -7.30 -4.95
N GLU A 8 -7.05 -6.16 -5.61
CA GLU A 8 -6.41 -6.09 -6.93
C GLU A 8 -4.95 -5.62 -6.87
N ALA A 9 -4.45 -5.25 -5.69
CA ALA A 9 -3.05 -4.88 -5.52
C ALA A 9 -2.13 -6.04 -5.88
N LYS A 10 -1.24 -5.81 -6.85
CA LYS A 10 -0.23 -6.77 -7.27
C LYS A 10 1.02 -6.72 -6.39
N GLN A 11 1.10 -5.72 -5.51
CA GLN A 11 2.27 -5.46 -4.69
C GLN A 11 1.81 -5.28 -3.24
N HIS A 12 2.24 -6.21 -2.38
CA HIS A 12 2.08 -6.12 -0.95
C HIS A 12 3.46 -6.01 -0.29
N TYR A 13 3.51 -5.21 0.76
CA TYR A 13 4.70 -4.97 1.55
C TYR A 13 4.36 -5.04 3.03
N TYR A 14 5.36 -5.35 3.85
CA TYR A 14 5.35 -5.09 5.28
C TYR A 14 6.22 -3.87 5.57
N ASP A 15 5.65 -2.84 6.20
CA ASP A 15 6.36 -1.64 6.65
C ASP A 15 6.94 -1.90 8.04
N SER A 16 8.25 -2.13 8.13
CA SER A 16 8.93 -2.45 9.38
C SER A 16 8.96 -1.27 10.37
N SER A 17 8.79 -0.04 9.90
CA SER A 17 8.79 1.15 10.75
C SER A 17 7.44 1.37 11.44
N THR A 18 6.32 1.09 10.76
CA THR A 18 4.99 1.25 11.33
C THR A 18 4.35 -0.06 11.76
N ARG A 19 4.98 -1.21 11.44
CA ARG A 19 4.47 -2.56 11.71
C ARG A 19 3.10 -2.83 11.09
N HIS A 20 2.84 -2.25 9.92
CA HIS A 20 1.60 -2.44 9.18
C HIS A 20 1.88 -3.03 7.80
N TYR A 21 0.87 -3.66 7.21
CA TYR A 21 0.93 -4.07 5.82
C TYR A 21 0.58 -2.92 4.89
N VAL A 22 1.12 -2.94 3.68
CA VAL A 22 0.83 -1.96 2.65
C VAL A 22 0.54 -2.65 1.33
N ALA A 23 -0.65 -2.42 0.79
CA ALA A 23 -1.04 -2.79 -0.56
C ALA A 23 -0.81 -1.58 -1.49
N VAL A 24 -0.18 -1.79 -2.64
CA VAL A 24 0.01 -0.76 -3.66
C VAL A 24 -0.69 -1.15 -4.95
N HIS A 25 -1.52 -0.25 -5.46
CA HIS A 25 -2.22 -0.44 -6.73
C HIS A 25 -2.17 0.83 -7.59
N LYS A 26 -2.12 0.68 -8.91
CA LYS A 26 -2.17 1.80 -9.86
C LYS A 26 -3.60 2.03 -10.29
N LEU A 27 -4.12 3.25 -10.12
CA LEU A 27 -5.45 3.63 -10.60
C LEU A 27 -5.49 5.09 -11.07
N ARG A 28 -6.51 5.43 -11.84
CA ARG A 28 -6.76 6.82 -12.27
C ARG A 28 -7.38 7.60 -11.11
N PHE A 29 -6.66 8.60 -10.61
CA PHE A 29 -7.10 9.49 -9.52
C PHE A 29 -6.91 10.94 -9.97
N ASN A 30 -7.98 11.73 -9.96
CA ASN A 30 -8.03 13.10 -10.49
C ASN A 30 -7.42 13.22 -11.90
N ASN A 31 -7.94 12.39 -12.83
CA ASN A 31 -7.51 12.27 -14.23
C ASN A 31 -6.04 11.88 -14.47
N LYS A 32 -5.27 11.59 -13.42
CA LYS A 32 -3.87 11.16 -13.52
C LYS A 32 -3.71 9.72 -13.05
N LEU A 33 -2.85 8.95 -13.70
CA LEU A 33 -2.49 7.63 -13.22
C LEU A 33 -1.58 7.78 -12.00
N ARG A 34 -1.99 7.21 -10.86
CA ARG A 34 -1.23 7.28 -9.60
C ARG A 34 -1.15 5.92 -8.95
N GLU A 35 -0.04 5.66 -8.28
CA GLU A 35 0.02 4.59 -7.28
C GLU A 35 -0.73 5.05 -6.04
N ILE A 36 -1.58 4.20 -5.50
CA ILE A 36 -2.29 4.40 -4.24
C ILE A 36 -1.78 3.35 -3.27
N ALA A 37 -1.35 3.79 -2.09
CA ALA A 37 -1.01 2.94 -0.98
C ALA A 37 -2.21 2.80 -0.05
N VAL A 38 -2.53 1.56 0.33
CA VAL A 38 -3.49 1.23 1.37
C VAL A 38 -2.73 0.54 2.50
N THR A 39 -2.67 1.20 3.65
CA THR A 39 -2.11 0.61 4.87
C THR A 39 -3.21 -0.13 5.60
N TYR A 40 -2.95 -1.37 6.00
CA TYR A 40 -3.94 -2.23 6.63
C TYR A 40 -3.31 -3.18 7.64
N ASP A 41 -4.12 -3.67 8.57
CA ASP A 41 -3.80 -4.78 9.47
C ASP A 41 -4.70 -5.98 9.20
N LYS A 42 -4.21 -7.17 9.56
CA LYS A 42 -4.95 -8.43 9.53
C LYS A 42 -5.35 -8.79 10.96
N LYS A 43 -6.65 -8.85 11.26
CA LYS A 43 -7.20 -9.27 12.56
C LYS A 43 -8.14 -10.45 12.34
N GLY A 44 -7.59 -11.67 12.43
CA GLY A 44 -8.32 -12.89 12.08
C GLY A 44 -8.75 -12.85 10.61
N GLU A 45 -10.05 -12.98 10.35
CA GLU A 45 -10.64 -12.91 9.01
C GLU A 45 -10.96 -11.48 8.55
N VAL A 46 -10.70 -10.48 9.40
CA VAL A 46 -11.00 -9.07 9.10
C VAL A 46 -9.75 -8.33 8.67
N ILE A 47 -9.90 -7.53 7.61
CA ILE A 47 -8.90 -6.56 7.16
C ILE A 47 -9.33 -5.18 7.65
N GLU A 48 -8.51 -4.58 8.50
CA GLU A 48 -8.73 -3.22 9.00
C GLU A 48 -7.89 -2.24 8.18
N ILE A 49 -8.55 -1.32 7.49
CA ILE A 49 -7.87 -0.29 6.70
C ILE A 49 -7.55 0.88 7.61
N ILE A 50 -6.28 1.23 7.68
CA ILE A 50 -5.78 2.31 8.54
C ILE A 50 -5.72 3.62 7.76
N THR A 51 -5.03 3.63 6.62
CA THR A 51 -4.93 4.82 5.77
C THR A 51 -4.94 4.48 4.28
N ILE A 52 -5.33 5.45 3.47
CA ILE A 52 -5.29 5.39 2.02
C ILE A 52 -4.76 6.72 1.50
N HIS A 53 -3.67 6.68 0.73
CA HIS A 53 -3.10 7.89 0.18
C HIS A 53 -2.42 7.65 -1.17
N PRO A 54 -2.42 8.66 -2.06
CA PRO A 54 -1.58 8.64 -3.24
C PRO A 54 -0.10 8.52 -2.86
N LEU A 55 0.60 7.63 -3.55
CA LEU A 55 2.02 7.36 -3.36
C LEU A 55 2.78 7.83 -4.61
N LYS A 56 3.81 8.65 -4.42
CA LYS A 56 4.74 8.97 -5.51
C LYS A 56 5.73 7.82 -5.67
N VAL A 57 6.07 7.49 -6.92
CA VAL A 57 6.94 6.34 -7.25
C VAL A 57 8.28 6.40 -6.50
N TYR A 58 8.92 7.57 -6.41
CA TYR A 58 10.18 7.72 -5.69
C TYR A 58 10.07 7.43 -4.18
N GLN A 59 8.92 7.70 -3.56
CA GLN A 59 8.69 7.40 -2.15
C GLN A 59 8.62 5.88 -1.92
N LYS A 60 7.98 5.15 -2.84
CA LYS A 60 7.96 3.69 -2.83
C LYS A 60 9.36 3.11 -2.93
N ILE A 61 10.12 3.55 -3.93
CA ILE A 61 11.48 3.07 -4.19
C ILE A 61 12.39 3.36 -2.98
N ALA A 62 12.34 4.57 -2.42
CA ALA A 62 13.13 4.91 -1.25
C ALA A 62 12.83 4.00 -0.04
N ARG A 63 11.55 3.69 0.21
CA ARG A 63 11.14 2.78 1.29
C ARG A 63 11.56 1.33 1.05
N ILE A 64 11.58 0.87 -0.20
CA ILE A 64 12.06 -0.47 -0.55
C ILE A 64 13.59 -0.54 -0.38
N ASN A 65 14.31 0.43 -0.93
CA ASN A 65 15.78 0.46 -0.91
C ASN A 65 16.34 0.60 0.51
N SER A 66 15.65 1.31 1.40
CA SER A 66 16.03 1.40 2.81
C SER A 66 15.70 0.15 3.63
N GLY A 67 15.04 -0.84 3.05
CA GLY A 67 14.58 -2.05 3.75
C GLY A 67 13.40 -1.81 4.69
N ARG A 68 12.83 -0.58 4.70
CA ARG A 68 11.62 -0.26 5.47
C ARG A 68 10.41 -1.03 4.93
N TRP A 69 10.20 -1.03 3.62
CA TRP A 69 9.16 -1.82 2.97
C TRP A 69 9.75 -3.11 2.42
N ARG A 70 9.36 -4.23 3.02
CA ARG A 70 9.78 -5.57 2.58
C ARG A 70 8.64 -6.22 1.84
N ARG A 71 8.90 -6.75 0.64
CA ARG A 71 7.87 -7.41 -0.16
C ARG A 71 7.40 -8.69 0.53
N ILE A 72 6.10 -8.96 0.45
CA ILE A 72 5.45 -10.19 0.94
C ILE A 72 4.63 -10.85 -0.16
#